data_AF-A0A914GQI9-F1
#
_entry.id   AF-A0A914GQI9-F1
#
_cell.length_a   1.000
_cell.length_b   1.000
_cell.length_c   1.000
_cell.angle_alpha   90.00
_cell.angle_beta   90.00
_cell.angle_gamma   90.00
#
_symmetry.space_group_name_H-M   'P 1'
#
loop_
_entity.id
_entity.type
_entity.pdbx_description
1 polymer ?
#
loop_
_entity_poly.entity_id
_entity_poly.type
_entity_poly.pdbx_seq_one_letter_code
_entity_poly.pdbx_strand_id
1 'polypeptide(L)'
;MKKSPPAKEKNKFLGPAETLGLIASSDGTRRQSARIANKRIVRLSDNLPRGKAAAAQQRRRHNRKINVCDDVWFGVFTWLGRALLGLKVAPLSARFDALVAKHFRGAGKWTLEAWEIQHGEDGTASEMVRKKCRYDKPQVPLPKVPMPKDKSGKGMSMPQEPLPDAVSGFKYIRMSYIDRNVLAFLHRINRLIASGIEFRIQISGKDRDVWSAMKREVWPLMAANIRRMPLDCETIDTLRQVVSATVLRDCERLQTIEALCYTFPNALGNDDASSSPTEALSKWLHTPRGDGRPKLLLTCRLVHGPQSCGMFSREVKAKVDDFKKHFLEASSPVSYIIRLLGCEPFELENGTTQERLTLRPIDNYESLCLLRRGPIEWDDQRWAEFELEAIDPKLQKPVNRENVIEFFTENKYPILK
;
A
#
# COMPACT_ATOMS: atom_id res chain seq x y z
N MET A 1 -64.87 -41.73 3.66
CA MET A 1 -65.76 -41.89 2.51
C MET A 1 -65.33 -40.93 1.40
N LYS A 2 -65.11 -41.49 0.19
CA LYS A 2 -65.06 -40.90 -1.17
C LYS A 2 -64.06 -39.73 -1.41
N LYS A 3 -62.91 -39.99 -2.04
CA LYS A 3 -62.62 -40.20 -3.49
C LYS A 3 -62.56 -38.89 -4.30
N SER A 4 -61.35 -38.57 -4.79
CA SER A 4 -61.03 -37.83 -6.04
C SER A 4 -61.71 -38.47 -7.27
N PRO A 5 -61.58 -38.04 -8.57
CA PRO A 5 -60.66 -37.05 -9.20
C PRO A 5 -61.35 -36.25 -10.40
N PRO A 6 -60.80 -36.09 -11.64
CA PRO A 6 -59.92 -35.00 -12.10
C PRO A 6 -60.25 -34.38 -13.51
N ALA A 7 -59.34 -33.51 -13.97
CA ALA A 7 -58.81 -33.34 -15.34
C ALA A 7 -59.64 -32.71 -16.49
N LYS A 8 -58.93 -31.85 -17.24
CA LYS A 8 -58.80 -31.74 -18.73
C LYS A 8 -58.02 -30.42 -18.98
N GLU A 9 -56.72 -30.40 -19.25
CA GLU A 9 -55.90 -30.98 -20.33
C GLU A 9 -56.37 -30.67 -21.76
N LYS A 10 -55.46 -30.05 -22.53
CA LYS A 10 -55.10 -30.25 -23.95
C LYS A 10 -54.89 -28.91 -24.66
N ASN A 11 -53.93 -28.70 -25.55
CA ASN A 11 -52.70 -29.38 -25.98
C ASN A 11 -52.25 -28.59 -27.22
N LYS A 12 -50.95 -28.41 -27.41
CA LYS A 12 -50.18 -28.74 -28.63
C LYS A 12 -48.77 -28.12 -28.48
N PHE A 13 -47.71 -28.92 -28.25
CA PHE A 13 -46.94 -29.72 -29.24
C PHE A 13 -46.40 -28.85 -30.39
N LEU A 14 -45.11 -28.81 -30.75
CA LEU A 14 -44.08 -29.84 -30.83
C LEU A 14 -42.65 -29.21 -30.78
N GLY A 15 -41.69 -29.89 -30.14
CA GLY A 15 -40.25 -29.81 -30.52
C GLY A 15 -39.93 -30.85 -31.61
N PRO A 16 -38.72 -31.44 -31.71
CA PRO A 16 -37.46 -31.10 -31.03
C PRO A 16 -36.17 -31.32 -31.90
N ALA A 17 -35.02 -31.04 -31.28
CA ALA A 17 -33.77 -31.83 -31.26
C ALA A 17 -32.83 -32.02 -32.49
N GLU A 18 -31.55 -31.70 -32.22
CA GLU A 18 -30.36 -32.59 -32.30
C GLU A 18 -29.50 -32.78 -33.57
N THR A 19 -28.25 -32.31 -33.42
CA THR A 19 -26.92 -32.92 -33.69
C THR A 19 -26.40 -33.31 -35.08
N LEU A 20 -25.16 -32.82 -35.30
CA LEU A 20 -23.96 -33.46 -35.89
C LEU A 20 -23.85 -33.69 -37.42
N GLY A 21 -22.80 -33.10 -37.99
CA GLY A 21 -21.82 -33.90 -38.75
C GLY A 21 -21.38 -33.37 -40.12
N LEU A 22 -20.05 -33.26 -40.27
CA LEU A 22 -19.23 -33.35 -41.51
C LEU A 22 -19.22 -32.15 -42.48
N ILE A 23 -18.14 -31.83 -43.22
CA ILE A 23 -16.66 -31.88 -43.15
C ILE A 23 -16.20 -31.19 -44.46
N ALA A 24 -15.13 -30.39 -44.39
CA ALA A 24 -14.14 -30.01 -45.43
C ALA A 24 -14.55 -29.51 -46.84
N SER A 25 -13.98 -28.37 -47.24
CA SER A 25 -12.92 -28.22 -48.28
C SER A 25 -12.89 -26.76 -48.80
N SER A 26 -11.87 -25.97 -48.48
CA SER A 26 -10.66 -25.65 -49.29
C SER A 26 -10.79 -24.39 -50.16
N ASP A 27 -9.79 -23.53 -49.97
CA ASP A 27 -9.17 -22.61 -50.94
C ASP A 27 -9.89 -21.36 -51.47
N GLY A 28 -9.10 -20.27 -51.47
CA GLY A 28 -9.05 -19.42 -52.66
C GLY A 28 -9.34 -17.93 -52.50
N THR A 29 -8.32 -17.18 -52.07
CA THR A 29 -7.89 -15.91 -52.67
C THR A 29 -8.76 -14.63 -52.69
N ARG A 30 -8.08 -13.56 -52.28
CA ARG A 30 -7.99 -12.20 -52.91
C ARG A 30 -9.12 -11.18 -52.70
N ARG A 31 -8.69 -10.13 -51.98
CA ARG A 31 -8.65 -8.68 -52.34
C ARG A 31 -9.98 -7.95 -52.68
N GLN A 32 -10.02 -6.71 -52.18
CA GLN A 32 -11.01 -5.63 -52.37
C GLN A 32 -12.23 -5.79 -51.43
N SER A 33 -12.51 -4.87 -50.50
CA SER A 33 -12.70 -3.44 -50.76
C SER A 33 -12.65 -2.65 -49.45
N ALA A 34 -11.79 -1.63 -49.38
CA ALA A 34 -11.89 -0.56 -48.38
C ALA A 34 -11.82 0.79 -49.11
N ARG A 35 -12.99 1.28 -49.53
CA ARG A 35 -13.21 2.66 -49.95
C ARG A 35 -14.60 3.05 -49.45
N ILE A 36 -14.70 4.27 -48.90
CA ILE A 36 -15.88 4.93 -48.34
C ILE A 36 -16.09 4.51 -46.86
N ALA A 37 -15.99 5.34 -45.83
CA ALA A 37 -16.23 6.77 -45.71
C ALA A 37 -15.31 7.40 -44.65
N ASN A 38 -14.71 8.55 -44.98
CA ASN A 38 -14.31 9.54 -43.97
C ASN A 38 -14.38 10.92 -44.63
N LYS A 39 -15.60 11.44 -44.73
CA LYS A 39 -15.87 12.85 -45.04
C LYS A 39 -16.81 13.38 -43.97
N ARG A 40 -16.23 14.20 -43.08
CA ARG A 40 -16.81 15.24 -42.21
C ARG A 40 -16.35 15.09 -40.76
N ILE A 41 -15.19 15.67 -40.47
CA ILE A 41 -15.00 16.47 -39.27
C ILE A 41 -14.31 17.75 -39.71
N VAL A 42 -15.12 18.80 -39.88
CA VAL A 42 -14.65 20.16 -40.11
C VAL A 42 -14.36 20.77 -38.73
N ARG A 43 -13.07 21.06 -38.52
CA ARG A 43 -12.47 22.25 -37.90
C ARG A 43 -13.16 22.85 -36.66
N LEU A 44 -12.53 22.65 -35.51
CA LEU A 44 -12.43 23.64 -34.44
C LEU A 44 -11.00 23.54 -33.85
N SER A 45 -10.03 24.12 -34.56
CA SER A 45 -8.70 24.44 -33.99
C SER A 45 -7.97 25.47 -34.84
N ASP A 46 -8.67 26.53 -35.28
CA ASP A 46 -7.99 27.74 -35.74
C ASP A 46 -7.71 28.56 -34.49
N ASN A 47 -6.52 28.35 -33.90
CA ASN A 47 -5.73 29.32 -33.11
C ASN A 47 -4.62 28.62 -32.29
N LEU A 48 -3.81 27.78 -32.95
CA LEU A 48 -2.43 27.56 -32.50
C LEU A 48 -1.47 28.12 -33.57
N PRO A 49 -0.40 28.84 -33.20
CA PRO A 49 0.57 29.33 -34.18
C PRO A 49 1.12 28.16 -34.99
N ARG A 50 0.87 28.18 -36.31
CA ARG A 50 1.20 27.11 -37.29
C ARG A 50 2.61 26.52 -37.13
N GLY A 51 3.56 27.29 -36.61
CA GLY A 51 4.92 26.84 -36.34
C GLY A 51 5.05 25.78 -35.23
N LYS A 52 4.23 25.81 -34.17
CA LYS A 52 4.37 24.88 -33.03
C LYS A 52 3.80 23.49 -33.30
N ALA A 53 2.66 23.41 -34.01
CA ALA A 53 2.06 22.13 -34.41
C ALA A 53 2.88 21.42 -35.48
N ALA A 54 3.41 22.17 -36.46
CA ALA A 54 4.33 21.65 -37.47
C ALA A 54 5.64 21.17 -36.84
N ALA A 55 6.23 21.92 -35.89
CA ALA A 55 7.43 21.51 -35.16
C ALA A 55 7.19 20.26 -34.29
N ALA A 56 6.02 20.11 -33.66
CA ALA A 56 5.67 18.90 -32.91
C ALA A 56 5.49 17.68 -33.82
N GLN A 57 4.88 17.87 -35.00
CA GLN A 57 4.71 16.80 -36.00
C GLN A 57 6.04 16.43 -36.69
N GLN A 58 6.92 17.42 -36.90
CA GLN A 58 8.26 17.24 -37.44
C GLN A 58 9.19 16.59 -36.40
N ARG A 59 9.11 16.95 -35.11
CA ARG A 59 9.74 16.22 -34.00
C ARG A 59 9.24 14.77 -33.91
N ARG A 60 7.94 14.52 -34.03
CA ARG A 60 7.38 13.15 -34.09
C ARG A 60 7.87 12.37 -35.31
N ARG A 61 8.07 13.01 -36.46
CA ARG A 61 8.65 12.40 -37.67
C ARG A 61 10.17 12.18 -37.55
N HIS A 62 10.88 13.05 -36.86
CA HIS A 62 12.33 12.96 -36.65
C HIS A 62 12.69 11.93 -35.58
N ASN A 63 11.89 11.79 -34.51
CA ASN A 63 12.03 10.74 -33.50
C ASN A 63 11.79 9.33 -34.07
N ARG A 64 11.08 9.20 -35.20
CA ARG A 64 10.97 7.93 -35.95
C ARG A 64 12.24 7.59 -36.75
N LYS A 65 13.17 8.53 -36.93
CA LYS A 65 14.37 8.38 -37.77
C LYS A 65 15.67 8.15 -36.99
N ILE A 66 15.66 8.21 -35.65
CA ILE A 66 16.83 7.83 -34.85
C ILE A 66 16.91 6.29 -34.87
N ASN A 67 17.60 5.75 -35.88
CA ASN A 67 17.79 4.31 -36.04
C ASN A 67 19.07 3.87 -35.32
N VAL A 68 19.01 3.85 -34.00
CA VAL A 68 20.04 3.20 -33.17
C VAL A 68 19.71 1.71 -33.12
N CYS A 69 20.69 0.84 -33.34
CA CYS A 69 20.48 -0.60 -33.33
C CYS A 69 20.13 -1.11 -31.93
N ASP A 70 19.42 -2.23 -31.87
CA ASP A 70 18.94 -2.83 -30.62
C ASP A 70 20.10 -3.13 -29.66
N ASP A 71 21.26 -3.56 -30.17
CA ASP A 71 22.45 -3.85 -29.35
C ASP A 71 23.04 -2.62 -28.67
N VAL A 72 23.02 -1.47 -29.34
CA VAL A 72 23.44 -0.19 -28.75
C VAL A 72 22.43 0.26 -27.69
N TRP A 73 21.13 0.05 -27.91
CA TRP A 73 20.11 0.29 -26.87
C TRP A 73 20.31 -0.63 -25.66
N PHE A 74 20.60 -1.91 -25.87
CA PHE A 74 20.87 -2.85 -24.78
C PHE A 74 22.14 -2.50 -24.01
N GLY A 75 23.19 -2.03 -24.69
CA GLY A 75 24.39 -1.47 -24.03
C GLY A 75 24.13 -0.18 -23.24
N VAL A 76 23.15 0.62 -23.66
CA VAL A 76 22.69 1.79 -22.89
C VAL A 76 21.87 1.36 -21.67
N PHE A 77 21.11 0.26 -21.76
CA PHE A 77 20.29 -0.27 -20.66
C PHE A 77 21.11 -0.85 -19.51
N THR A 78 22.23 -1.49 -19.83
CA THR A 78 23.18 -1.97 -18.80
C THR A 78 23.84 -0.81 -18.05
N TRP A 79 23.95 0.37 -18.67
CA TRP A 79 24.63 1.53 -18.11
C TRP A 79 23.71 2.48 -17.32
N LEU A 80 22.47 2.73 -17.80
CA LEU A 80 21.56 3.71 -17.20
C LEU A 80 20.83 3.21 -15.94
N GLY A 81 20.87 1.91 -15.64
CA GLY A 81 20.15 1.33 -14.51
C GLY A 81 18.62 1.31 -14.72
N ARG A 82 17.96 0.31 -14.15
CA ARG A 82 16.55 -0.05 -14.44
C ARG A 82 15.56 1.09 -14.17
N ALA A 83 15.74 1.83 -13.08
CA ALA A 83 14.82 2.90 -12.65
C ALA A 83 14.95 4.19 -13.49
N LEU A 84 16.15 4.52 -13.96
CA LEU A 84 16.38 5.73 -14.76
C LEU A 84 15.80 5.57 -16.17
N LEU A 85 15.83 4.34 -16.67
CA LEU A 85 15.41 3.98 -18.02
C LEU A 85 13.89 4.08 -18.21
N GLY A 86 13.13 3.55 -17.25
CA GLY A 86 11.66 3.56 -17.30
C GLY A 86 11.05 4.96 -17.17
N LEU A 87 11.67 5.88 -16.43
CA LEU A 87 11.12 7.23 -16.23
C LEU A 87 11.62 8.27 -17.26
N LYS A 88 12.89 8.22 -17.67
CA LYS A 88 13.46 9.28 -18.55
C LYS A 88 13.27 9.02 -20.04
N VAL A 89 13.07 7.77 -20.45
CA VAL A 89 13.18 7.39 -21.87
C VAL A 89 11.85 6.85 -22.43
N ALA A 90 10.91 6.46 -21.57
CA ALA A 90 9.52 6.15 -21.92
C ALA A 90 8.81 7.21 -22.80
N PRO A 91 9.08 8.53 -22.69
CA PRO A 91 8.39 9.52 -23.53
C PRO A 91 8.84 9.55 -25.00
N LEU A 92 9.88 8.79 -25.42
CA LEU A 92 10.63 9.12 -26.63
C LEU A 92 10.24 8.31 -27.89
N SER A 93 9.68 7.09 -27.79
CA SER A 93 9.29 6.30 -28.99
C SER A 93 8.53 5.00 -28.66
N ALA A 94 7.49 4.65 -29.43
CA ALA A 94 6.83 3.33 -29.33
C ALA A 94 7.77 2.13 -29.61
N ARG A 95 8.86 2.34 -30.38
CA ARG A 95 9.90 1.31 -30.58
C ARG A 95 10.74 1.11 -29.32
N PHE A 96 10.89 2.15 -28.51
CA PHE A 96 11.57 2.09 -27.23
C PHE A 96 10.77 1.26 -26.22
N ASP A 97 9.44 1.45 -26.14
CA ASP A 97 8.57 0.62 -25.29
C ASP A 97 8.67 -0.86 -25.64
N ALA A 98 8.70 -1.19 -26.94
CA ALA A 98 8.89 -2.55 -27.42
C ALA A 98 10.28 -3.12 -27.08
N LEU A 99 11.33 -2.28 -27.08
CA LEU A 99 12.70 -2.67 -26.73
C LEU A 99 12.91 -2.83 -25.23
N VAL A 100 12.32 -1.96 -24.41
CA VAL A 100 12.24 -2.09 -22.96
C VAL A 100 11.51 -3.39 -22.64
N ALA A 101 10.31 -3.59 -23.19
CA ALA A 101 9.58 -4.84 -23.02
C ALA A 101 10.41 -6.05 -23.47
N LYS A 102 11.19 -5.95 -24.56
CA LYS A 102 12.05 -7.02 -25.10
C LYS A 102 13.31 -7.27 -24.27
N HIS A 103 14.00 -6.25 -23.78
CA HIS A 103 15.23 -6.38 -23.00
C HIS A 103 14.95 -6.89 -21.59
N PHE A 104 13.84 -6.43 -21.03
CA PHE A 104 13.33 -6.85 -19.74
C PHE A 104 12.45 -8.11 -19.86
N ARG A 105 12.34 -8.74 -21.05
CA ARG A 105 11.73 -10.07 -21.19
C ARG A 105 12.53 -11.05 -20.32
N GLY A 106 11.86 -11.60 -19.31
CA GLY A 106 12.42 -12.57 -18.38
C GLY A 106 12.69 -12.02 -16.98
N ALA A 107 12.54 -10.72 -16.75
CA ALA A 107 12.60 -10.17 -15.41
C ALA A 107 11.23 -9.59 -15.05
N GLY A 108 10.59 -10.28 -14.10
CA GLY A 108 9.23 -10.02 -13.66
C GLY A 108 9.06 -8.63 -13.07
N LYS A 109 7.79 -8.31 -12.76
CA LYS A 109 7.32 -7.26 -11.84
C LYS A 109 8.47 -6.52 -11.11
N TRP A 110 8.65 -5.23 -11.40
CA TRP A 110 9.74 -4.41 -10.87
C TRP A 110 9.21 -3.40 -9.85
N THR A 111 10.01 -3.10 -8.83
CA THR A 111 9.65 -2.12 -7.78
C THR A 111 10.40 -0.80 -7.98
N LEU A 112 9.69 0.32 -7.81
CA LEU A 112 10.34 1.63 -7.72
C LEU A 112 11.21 1.68 -6.46
N GLU A 113 12.33 2.36 -6.53
CA GLU A 113 13.20 2.59 -5.37
C GLU A 113 12.60 3.67 -4.43
N ALA A 114 13.42 4.19 -3.51
CA ALA A 114 13.02 5.26 -2.60
C ALA A 114 13.04 6.64 -3.28
N TRP A 115 11.94 7.38 -3.14
CA TRP A 115 11.74 8.71 -3.71
C TRP A 115 11.25 9.71 -2.67
N GLU A 116 11.75 10.94 -2.76
CA GLU A 116 11.22 12.09 -2.02
C GLU A 116 10.68 13.11 -3.02
N ILE A 117 9.46 13.53 -2.80
CA ILE A 117 8.79 14.58 -3.57
C ILE A 117 9.13 15.93 -2.91
N GLN A 118 9.76 16.80 -3.68
CA GLN A 118 10.21 18.13 -3.26
C GLN A 118 9.62 19.20 -4.19
N HIS A 119 9.54 20.45 -3.72
CA HIS A 119 9.30 21.57 -4.64
C HIS A 119 10.52 21.71 -5.54
N GLY A 120 10.29 21.96 -6.82
CA GLY A 120 11.33 22.39 -7.75
C GLY A 120 11.91 23.73 -7.33
N GLU A 121 13.13 24.03 -7.78
CA GLU A 121 13.90 25.21 -7.36
C GLU A 121 13.17 26.54 -7.58
N ASP A 122 12.18 26.58 -8.49
CA ASP A 122 11.37 27.75 -8.83
C ASP A 122 9.98 27.79 -8.14
N GLY A 123 9.66 26.80 -7.29
CA GLY A 123 8.35 26.67 -6.64
C GLY A 123 7.18 26.38 -7.57
N THR A 124 7.41 26.19 -8.87
CA THR A 124 6.37 26.09 -9.90
C THR A 124 6.15 24.66 -10.38
N ALA A 125 7.17 23.80 -10.28
CA ALA A 125 7.09 22.37 -10.61
C ALA A 125 7.40 21.50 -9.39
N SER A 126 6.77 20.33 -9.29
CA SER A 126 7.10 19.32 -8.27
C SER A 126 8.14 18.35 -8.82
N GLU A 127 9.20 18.12 -8.07
CA GLU A 127 10.31 17.24 -8.45
C GLU A 127 10.34 15.98 -7.59
N MET A 128 10.64 14.85 -8.23
CA MET A 128 10.97 13.60 -7.57
C MET A 128 12.48 13.46 -7.50
N VAL A 129 13.02 13.54 -6.29
CA VAL A 129 14.45 13.34 -6.03
C VAL A 129 14.63 11.92 -5.50
N ARG A 130 15.48 11.15 -6.17
CA ARG A 130 15.88 9.84 -5.65
C ARG A 130 16.69 10.06 -4.39
N LYS A 131 16.21 9.56 -3.26
CA LYS A 131 16.93 9.63 -1.99
C LYS A 131 17.52 8.26 -1.68
N LYS A 132 18.68 8.27 -1.03
CA LYS A 132 19.02 7.16 -0.14
C LYS A 132 18.07 7.28 1.05
N CYS A 133 17.34 6.22 1.39
CA CYS A 133 16.50 6.24 2.58
C CYS A 133 17.39 6.65 3.76
N ARG A 134 16.93 7.53 4.66
CA ARG A 134 17.69 7.90 5.88
C ARG A 134 18.07 6.68 6.72
N TYR A 135 17.33 5.59 6.52
CA TYR A 135 17.51 4.30 7.17
C TYR A 135 18.53 3.38 6.44
N ASP A 136 19.05 3.75 5.26
CA ASP A 136 20.02 2.97 4.45
C ASP A 136 21.45 2.93 5.03
N LYS A 137 21.71 3.35 6.27
CA LYS A 137 23.06 3.17 6.84
C LYS A 137 23.30 1.68 7.10
N PRO A 138 24.17 1.00 6.35
CA PRO A 138 24.53 -0.37 6.67
C PRO A 138 25.31 -0.35 7.99
N GLN A 139 24.96 -1.20 8.95
CA GLN A 139 25.77 -1.40 10.16
C GLN A 139 27.03 -2.24 9.90
N VAL A 140 27.22 -2.75 8.66
CA VAL A 140 28.37 -3.56 8.27
C VAL A 140 29.05 -2.92 7.05
N PRO A 141 30.39 -2.78 7.01
CA PRO A 141 31.09 -2.31 5.83
C PRO A 141 30.87 -3.30 4.67
N LEU A 142 30.11 -2.91 3.65
CA LEU A 142 30.08 -3.63 2.38
C LEU A 142 31.48 -3.58 1.75
N PRO A 143 31.92 -4.65 1.04
CA PRO A 143 33.13 -4.60 0.24
C PRO A 143 33.08 -3.38 -0.69
N LYS A 144 34.17 -2.62 -0.76
CA LYS A 144 34.31 -1.42 -1.58
C LYS A 144 34.29 -1.78 -3.07
N VAL A 145 33.13 -2.14 -3.61
CA VAL A 145 32.88 -2.02 -5.04
C VAL A 145 32.68 -0.53 -5.30
N PRO A 146 33.44 0.11 -6.22
CA PRO A 146 33.23 1.51 -6.57
C PRO A 146 31.86 1.66 -7.23
N MET A 147 30.84 1.98 -6.43
CA MET A 147 29.56 2.43 -6.95
C MET A 147 29.78 3.75 -7.70
N PRO A 148 29.17 3.93 -8.89
CA PRO A 148 29.25 5.20 -9.61
C PRO A 148 28.80 6.32 -8.66
N LYS A 149 29.70 7.28 -8.42
CA LYS A 149 29.37 8.50 -7.71
C LYS A 149 28.50 9.35 -8.62
N ASP A 150 27.20 9.09 -8.66
CA ASP A 150 26.23 10.01 -9.24
C ASP A 150 26.22 11.28 -8.39
N LYS A 151 27.10 12.22 -8.75
CA LYS A 151 27.20 13.58 -8.20
C LYS A 151 26.06 14.49 -8.66
N SER A 152 25.11 13.98 -9.43
CA SER A 152 23.93 14.72 -9.84
C SER A 152 22.71 14.17 -9.10
N GLY A 153 22.40 14.70 -7.92
CA GLY A 153 21.06 14.61 -7.32
C GLY A 153 20.05 15.42 -8.13
N LYS A 154 20.04 15.27 -9.46
CA LYS A 154 19.17 16.02 -10.37
C LYS A 154 17.76 15.44 -10.21
N GLY A 155 16.88 16.22 -9.59
CA GLY A 155 15.45 15.90 -9.50
C GLY A 155 14.90 15.56 -10.87
N MET A 156 13.97 14.61 -10.92
CA MET A 156 13.22 14.29 -12.12
C MET A 156 11.83 14.88 -12.01
N SER A 157 11.29 15.36 -13.12
CA SER A 157 9.89 15.75 -13.17
C SER A 157 9.00 14.54 -12.87
N MET A 158 7.88 14.77 -12.18
CA MET A 158 6.90 13.72 -11.94
C MET A 158 6.42 13.09 -13.25
N PRO A 159 6.23 11.75 -13.30
CA PRO A 159 5.69 11.07 -14.46
C PRO A 159 4.34 11.68 -14.85
N GLN A 160 4.23 12.21 -16.08
CA GLN A 160 2.98 12.77 -16.60
C GLN A 160 2.05 11.72 -17.21
N GLU A 161 2.61 10.57 -17.58
CA GLU A 161 1.91 9.41 -18.09
C GLU A 161 1.79 8.33 -17.02
N PRO A 162 0.81 7.41 -17.14
CA PRO A 162 0.71 6.25 -16.25
C PRO A 162 2.00 5.44 -16.22
N LEU A 163 2.37 4.94 -15.03
CA LEU A 163 3.53 4.05 -14.91
C LEU A 163 3.29 2.73 -15.66
N PRO A 164 4.30 2.16 -16.34
CA PRO A 164 4.17 0.89 -17.04
C PRO A 164 3.65 -0.25 -16.14
N ASP A 165 2.78 -1.11 -16.65
CA ASP A 165 2.14 -2.20 -15.87
C ASP A 165 3.15 -3.16 -15.21
N ALA A 166 4.35 -3.25 -15.77
CA ALA A 166 5.46 -4.02 -15.20
C ALA A 166 5.93 -3.49 -13.83
N VAL A 167 5.64 -2.23 -13.46
CA VAL A 167 5.90 -1.70 -12.14
C VAL A 167 4.86 -2.25 -11.16
N SER A 168 5.27 -3.03 -10.17
CA SER A 168 4.37 -3.72 -9.24
C SER A 168 4.31 -3.12 -7.83
N GLY A 169 5.23 -2.20 -7.51
CA GLY A 169 5.30 -1.57 -6.20
C GLY A 169 6.37 -0.50 -6.14
N PHE A 170 6.64 0.00 -4.95
CA PHE A 170 7.68 0.98 -4.65
C PHE A 170 8.28 0.69 -3.27
N LYS A 171 9.54 1.02 -2.99
CA LYS A 171 10.07 0.85 -1.63
C LYS A 171 9.52 1.93 -0.69
N TYR A 172 9.70 3.18 -1.09
CA TYR A 172 9.42 4.33 -0.23
C TYR A 172 9.06 5.56 -1.05
N ILE A 173 7.95 6.23 -0.73
CA ILE A 173 7.58 7.52 -1.28
C ILE A 173 7.36 8.48 -0.11
N ARG A 174 8.19 9.51 -0.05
CA ARG A 174 8.17 10.53 0.99
C ARG A 174 7.69 11.86 0.42
N MET A 175 6.82 12.58 1.11
CA MET A 175 6.41 13.92 0.69
C MET A 175 6.16 14.85 1.87
N SER A 176 6.41 16.14 1.67
CA SER A 176 6.28 17.16 2.72
C SER A 176 5.21 18.21 2.47
N TYR A 177 4.49 18.13 1.36
CA TYR A 177 3.44 19.06 0.98
C TYR A 177 2.37 18.36 0.15
N ILE A 178 1.20 18.99 0.04
CA ILE A 178 0.07 18.51 -0.76
C ILE A 178 -0.27 19.60 -1.77
N ASP A 179 -0.04 19.33 -3.05
CA ASP A 179 -0.44 20.19 -4.17
C ASP A 179 -1.11 19.37 -5.28
N ARG A 180 -1.54 20.06 -6.36
CA ARG A 180 -2.20 19.42 -7.49
C ARG A 180 -1.33 18.37 -8.19
N ASN A 181 -0.01 18.57 -8.24
CA ASN A 181 0.90 17.64 -8.91
C ASN A 181 1.10 16.38 -8.06
N VAL A 182 1.24 16.52 -6.75
CA VAL A 182 1.29 15.42 -5.78
C VAL A 182 0.03 14.58 -5.88
N LEU A 183 -1.15 15.21 -5.86
CA LEU A 183 -2.42 14.49 -5.98
C LEU A 183 -2.55 13.78 -7.33
N ALA A 184 -2.19 14.44 -8.44
CA ALA A 184 -2.17 13.81 -9.76
C ALA A 184 -1.23 12.60 -9.81
N PHE A 185 -0.06 12.69 -9.17
CA PHE A 185 0.87 11.57 -9.05
C PHE A 185 0.28 10.43 -8.22
N LEU A 186 -0.31 10.71 -7.05
CA LEU A 186 -0.97 9.71 -6.21
C LEU A 186 -2.09 8.98 -6.95
N HIS A 187 -2.90 9.70 -7.73
CA HIS A 187 -3.91 9.10 -8.61
C HIS A 187 -3.29 8.18 -9.67
N ARG A 188 -2.19 8.58 -10.30
CA ARG A 188 -1.49 7.76 -11.32
C ARG A 188 -0.92 6.46 -10.73
N ILE A 189 -0.47 6.50 -9.48
CA ILE A 189 0.06 5.32 -8.78
C ILE A 189 -1.01 4.59 -7.95
N ASN A 190 -2.30 4.95 -8.09
CA ASN A 190 -3.37 4.35 -7.30
C ASN A 190 -3.42 2.82 -7.43
N ARG A 191 -3.05 2.26 -8.60
CA ARG A 191 -2.93 0.80 -8.76
C ARG A 191 -1.88 0.16 -7.86
N LEU A 192 -0.80 0.88 -7.54
CA LEU A 192 0.25 0.44 -6.61
C LEU A 192 -0.24 0.59 -5.18
N ILE A 193 -0.94 1.68 -4.87
CA ILE A 193 -1.59 1.89 -3.56
C ILE A 193 -2.60 0.78 -3.27
N ALA A 194 -3.40 0.39 -4.27
CA ALA A 194 -4.40 -0.68 -4.18
C ALA A 194 -3.82 -2.06 -3.79
N SER A 195 -2.51 -2.26 -3.95
CA SER A 195 -1.82 -3.48 -3.52
C SER A 195 -1.65 -3.57 -2.00
N GLY A 196 -1.95 -2.50 -1.27
CA GLY A 196 -1.77 -2.37 0.16
C GLY A 196 -0.53 -1.56 0.51
N ILE A 197 -0.68 -0.55 1.36
CA ILE A 197 0.40 0.35 1.76
C ILE A 197 0.64 0.36 3.26
N GLU A 198 1.86 0.71 3.63
CA GLU A 198 2.14 1.29 4.92
C GLU A 198 2.02 2.82 4.82
N PHE A 199 1.19 3.39 5.68
CA PHE A 199 0.98 4.84 5.72
C PHE A 199 1.59 5.44 6.98
N ARG A 200 2.59 6.31 6.80
CA ARG A 200 3.29 7.02 7.87
C ARG A 200 2.91 8.48 7.85
N ILE A 201 2.58 9.00 9.03
CA ILE A 201 2.22 10.40 9.22
C ILE A 201 3.14 10.98 10.29
N GLN A 202 3.90 12.01 9.93
CA GLN A 202 4.77 12.78 10.81
C GLN A 202 4.41 14.26 10.67
N ILE A 203 3.15 14.57 10.97
CA ILE A 203 2.61 15.92 10.89
C ILE A 203 2.39 16.41 12.32
N SER A 204 2.90 17.59 12.66
CA SER A 204 2.63 18.21 13.95
C SER A 204 1.12 18.41 14.15
N GLY A 205 0.59 18.14 15.34
CA GLY A 205 -0.82 18.40 15.68
C GLY A 205 -1.23 19.87 15.52
N LYS A 206 -0.26 20.79 15.46
CA LYS A 206 -0.50 22.23 15.27
C LYS A 206 -0.70 22.63 13.80
N ASP A 207 -0.35 21.78 12.85
CA ASP A 207 -0.39 22.09 11.41
C ASP A 207 -1.80 21.90 10.81
N ARG A 208 -2.77 22.70 11.28
CA ARG A 208 -4.19 22.56 10.94
C ARG A 208 -4.48 22.54 9.44
N ASP A 209 -3.78 23.36 8.67
CA ASP A 209 -3.97 23.44 7.22
C ASP A 209 -3.51 22.16 6.52
N VAL A 210 -2.39 21.59 6.98
CA VAL A 210 -1.87 20.32 6.44
C VAL A 210 -2.80 19.17 6.81
N TRP A 211 -3.31 19.14 8.04
CA TRP A 211 -4.32 18.16 8.48
C TRP A 211 -5.64 18.29 7.70
N SER A 212 -6.09 19.51 7.40
CA SER A 212 -7.27 19.76 6.57
C SER A 212 -7.08 19.27 5.13
N ALA A 213 -5.92 19.54 4.53
CA ALA A 213 -5.57 19.02 3.20
C ALA A 213 -5.42 17.49 3.21
N MET A 214 -4.79 16.93 4.24
CA MET A 214 -4.66 15.48 4.44
C MET A 214 -6.04 14.81 4.47
N LYS A 215 -6.97 15.32 5.30
CA LYS A 215 -8.35 14.80 5.38
C LYS A 215 -9.07 14.85 4.04
N ARG A 216 -9.01 15.99 3.34
CA ARG A 216 -9.83 16.24 2.16
C ARG A 216 -9.30 15.56 0.91
N GLU A 217 -7.98 15.58 0.71
CA GLU A 217 -7.37 15.25 -0.58
C GLU A 217 -6.61 13.92 -0.54
N VAL A 218 -5.92 13.60 0.55
CA VAL A 218 -5.02 12.43 0.62
C VAL A 218 -5.71 11.22 1.24
N TRP A 219 -6.39 11.42 2.38
CA TRP A 219 -7.03 10.34 3.13
C TRP A 219 -8.00 9.50 2.26
N PRO A 220 -8.88 10.10 1.43
CA PRO A 220 -9.80 9.33 0.58
C PRO A 220 -9.09 8.46 -0.48
N LEU A 221 -7.87 8.81 -0.88
CA LEU A 221 -7.08 8.04 -1.85
C LEU A 221 -6.41 6.82 -1.23
N MET A 222 -6.14 6.88 0.07
CA MET A 222 -5.27 5.92 0.75
C MET A 222 -6.02 5.00 1.70
N ALA A 223 -7.00 5.51 2.46
CA ALA A 223 -7.61 4.85 3.61
C ALA A 223 -8.04 3.40 3.36
N ALA A 224 -8.73 3.15 2.24
CA ALA A 224 -9.21 1.81 1.87
C ALA A 224 -8.08 0.78 1.66
N ASN A 225 -6.85 1.23 1.40
CA ASN A 225 -5.71 0.39 1.07
C ASN A 225 -4.59 0.43 2.13
N ILE A 226 -4.81 1.12 3.25
CA ILE A 226 -3.85 1.12 4.35
C ILE A 226 -3.87 -0.25 5.01
N ARG A 227 -2.71 -0.94 5.04
CA ARG A 227 -2.52 -2.20 5.76
C ARG A 227 -1.78 -2.02 7.07
N ARG A 228 -0.91 -1.00 7.14
CA ARG A 228 -0.06 -0.74 8.29
C ARG A 228 0.05 0.74 8.59
N MET A 229 -0.02 1.09 9.87
CA MET A 229 0.14 2.47 10.34
C MET A 229 1.02 2.51 11.59
N PRO A 230 2.22 3.09 11.51
CA PRO A 230 2.95 3.53 12.69
C PRO A 230 2.32 4.83 13.23
N LEU A 231 1.89 4.83 14.49
CA LEU A 231 1.17 5.94 15.11
C LEU A 231 1.58 6.10 16.58
N ASP A 232 1.74 7.33 17.05
CA ASP A 232 1.75 7.66 18.48
C ASP A 232 0.35 8.10 18.95
N CYS A 233 0.18 8.29 20.27
CA CYS A 233 -1.09 8.76 20.85
C CYS A 233 -1.57 10.09 20.25
N GLU A 234 -0.66 11.04 20.05
CA GLU A 234 -0.99 12.38 19.54
C GLU A 234 -1.53 12.30 18.10
N THR A 235 -0.91 11.47 17.26
CA THR A 235 -1.36 11.24 15.89
C THR A 235 -2.70 10.52 15.85
N ILE A 236 -2.94 9.54 16.74
CA ILE A 236 -4.25 8.87 16.86
C ILE A 236 -5.33 9.87 17.22
N ASP A 237 -5.12 10.70 18.25
CA ASP A 237 -6.10 11.71 18.65
C ASP A 237 -6.35 12.74 17.55
N THR A 238 -5.29 13.19 16.88
CA THR A 238 -5.43 14.16 15.78
C THR A 238 -6.22 13.57 14.62
N LEU A 239 -5.93 12.32 14.21
CA LEU A 239 -6.72 11.63 13.19
C LEU A 239 -8.19 11.51 13.60
N ARG A 240 -8.46 11.19 14.86
CA ARG A 240 -9.83 11.04 15.36
C ARG A 240 -10.61 12.35 15.35
N GLN A 241 -9.96 13.45 15.71
CA GLN A 241 -10.57 14.77 15.72
C GLN A 241 -10.75 15.33 14.31
N VAL A 242 -9.75 15.14 13.45
CA VAL A 242 -9.74 15.74 12.11
C VAL A 242 -10.54 14.91 11.14
N VAL A 243 -10.29 13.61 11.04
CA VAL A 243 -10.88 12.74 10.01
C VAL A 243 -12.25 12.23 10.45
N SER A 244 -12.29 11.36 11.45
CA SER A 244 -13.48 10.75 12.03
C SER A 244 -13.13 10.07 13.36
N ALA A 245 -14.05 10.05 14.33
CA ALA A 245 -13.79 9.39 15.61
C ALA A 245 -13.46 7.88 15.44
N THR A 246 -14.04 7.27 14.41
CA THR A 246 -13.89 5.85 14.03
C THR A 246 -12.76 5.58 13.03
N VAL A 247 -11.91 6.57 12.73
CA VAL A 247 -10.89 6.55 11.66
C VAL A 247 -10.05 5.27 11.56
N LEU A 248 -9.71 4.64 12.69
CA LEU A 248 -8.95 3.39 12.70
C LEU A 248 -9.77 2.20 12.17
N ARG A 249 -11.07 2.16 12.45
CA ARG A 249 -12.00 1.13 11.95
C ARG A 249 -12.43 1.41 10.51
N ASP A 250 -12.49 2.68 10.11
CA ASP A 250 -12.82 3.07 8.74
C ASP A 250 -11.76 2.59 7.72
N CYS A 251 -10.53 2.31 8.17
CA CYS A 251 -9.50 1.64 7.37
C CYS A 251 -9.75 0.12 7.34
N GLU A 252 -10.64 -0.35 6.46
CA GLU A 252 -11.07 -1.76 6.36
C GLU A 252 -9.91 -2.77 6.23
N ARG A 253 -8.84 -2.38 5.54
CA ARG A 253 -7.67 -3.22 5.30
C ARG A 253 -6.58 -3.09 6.37
N LEU A 254 -6.77 -2.27 7.40
CA LEU A 254 -5.77 -2.02 8.43
C LEU A 254 -5.55 -3.27 9.29
N GLN A 255 -4.35 -3.84 9.16
CA GLN A 255 -3.94 -5.11 9.77
C GLN A 255 -3.03 -4.84 10.96
N THR A 256 -2.13 -3.88 10.82
CA THR A 256 -1.06 -3.66 11.77
C THR A 256 -1.02 -2.20 12.23
N ILE A 257 -1.07 -1.99 13.54
CA ILE A 257 -0.71 -0.70 14.15
C ILE A 257 0.61 -0.89 14.90
N GLU A 258 1.59 -0.05 14.59
CA GLU A 258 2.82 0.06 15.36
C GLU A 258 2.67 1.27 16.28
N ALA A 259 2.34 1.03 17.54
CA ALA A 259 2.12 2.05 18.54
C ALA A 259 3.48 2.59 19.02
N LEU A 260 3.83 3.77 18.51
CA LEU A 260 5.01 4.51 18.90
C LEU A 260 4.80 5.03 20.32
N CYS A 261 5.86 5.02 21.14
CA CYS A 261 5.86 5.47 22.54
C CYS A 261 5.16 4.56 23.57
N TYR A 262 5.15 3.24 23.35
CA TYR A 262 4.73 2.25 24.35
C TYR A 262 3.25 2.32 24.77
N THR A 263 2.39 2.85 23.90
CA THR A 263 0.95 2.92 24.14
C THR A 263 0.32 1.53 24.16
N PHE A 264 -0.30 1.16 25.29
CA PHE A 264 -1.06 -0.08 25.44
C PHE A 264 -2.57 0.22 25.43
N PRO A 265 -3.38 -0.56 24.68
CA PRO A 265 -4.82 -0.32 24.60
C PRO A 265 -5.52 -0.66 25.91
N ASN A 266 -6.71 -0.10 26.14
CA ASN A 266 -7.59 -0.61 27.19
C ASN A 266 -8.12 -2.00 26.79
N ALA A 267 -8.51 -2.82 27.77
CA ALA A 267 -9.12 -4.12 27.50
C ALA A 267 -10.50 -4.01 26.83
N LEU A 268 -11.22 -2.93 27.15
CA LEU A 268 -12.40 -2.49 26.42
C LEU A 268 -12.27 -0.99 26.14
N GLY A 269 -12.88 -0.54 25.07
CA GLY A 269 -12.92 0.86 24.72
C GLY A 269 -13.97 1.14 23.66
N ASN A 270 -14.32 2.42 23.55
CA ASN A 270 -15.11 2.93 22.44
C ASN A 270 -14.26 3.84 21.56
N ASP A 271 -14.83 4.24 20.43
CA ASP A 271 -14.22 5.17 19.50
C ASP A 271 -15.13 6.36 19.21
N ASP A 272 -15.92 6.76 20.20
CA ASP A 272 -16.72 7.98 20.15
C ASP A 272 -15.80 9.21 20.16
N ALA A 273 -16.34 10.38 19.83
CA ALA A 273 -15.58 11.63 19.81
C ALA A 273 -14.91 11.98 21.16
N SER A 274 -15.46 11.50 22.28
CA SER A 274 -14.94 11.71 23.63
C SER A 274 -13.98 10.62 24.13
N SER A 275 -13.84 9.51 23.40
CA SER A 275 -12.96 8.41 23.83
C SER A 275 -11.49 8.83 23.77
N SER A 276 -10.63 8.13 24.48
CA SER A 276 -9.17 8.28 24.43
C SER A 276 -8.54 7.48 23.28
N PRO A 277 -7.27 7.75 22.90
CA PRO A 277 -6.54 6.94 21.93
C PRO A 277 -6.49 5.45 22.28
N THR A 278 -6.32 5.11 23.56
CA THR A 278 -6.21 3.72 24.03
C THR A 278 -7.54 2.98 23.97
N GLU A 279 -8.66 3.69 24.15
CA GLU A 279 -10.00 3.16 23.94
C GLU A 279 -10.30 2.96 22.45
N ALA A 280 -9.92 3.90 21.58
CA ALA A 280 -10.10 3.75 20.14
C ALA A 280 -9.25 2.60 19.58
N LEU A 281 -8.00 2.43 20.07
CA LEU A 281 -7.17 1.27 19.76
C LEU A 281 -7.83 -0.04 20.22
N SER A 282 -8.41 -0.06 21.43
CA SER A 282 -9.17 -1.20 21.93
C SER A 282 -10.35 -1.53 21.01
N LYS A 283 -11.15 -0.52 20.65
CA LYS A 283 -12.30 -0.67 19.76
C LYS A 283 -11.89 -1.21 18.38
N TRP A 284 -10.79 -0.70 17.82
CA TRP A 284 -10.21 -1.24 16.60
C TRP A 284 -9.78 -2.70 16.79
N LEU A 285 -9.02 -3.03 17.84
CA LEU A 285 -8.51 -4.37 18.11
C LEU A 285 -9.63 -5.41 18.26
N HIS A 286 -10.71 -5.04 18.95
CA HIS A 286 -11.86 -5.90 19.25
C HIS A 286 -12.94 -5.90 18.16
N THR A 287 -12.73 -5.20 17.04
CA THR A 287 -13.59 -5.31 15.87
C THR A 287 -13.02 -6.39 14.93
N PRO A 288 -13.76 -7.46 14.59
CA PRO A 288 -13.28 -8.48 13.67
C PRO A 288 -12.95 -7.91 12.28
N ARG A 289 -12.01 -8.54 11.58
CA ARG A 289 -11.71 -8.24 10.17
C ARG A 289 -12.54 -9.12 9.26
N GLY A 290 -12.97 -8.57 8.13
CA GLY A 290 -13.74 -9.32 7.13
C GLY A 290 -12.99 -10.47 6.47
N ASP A 291 -11.65 -10.48 6.52
CA ASP A 291 -10.81 -11.55 5.97
C ASP A 291 -10.40 -12.63 7.00
N GLY A 292 -10.87 -12.53 8.25
CA GLY A 292 -10.60 -13.51 9.30
C GLY A 292 -9.14 -13.59 9.75
N ARG A 293 -8.25 -12.68 9.33
CA ARG A 293 -6.87 -12.61 9.85
C ARG A 293 -6.84 -11.85 11.18
N PRO A 294 -5.92 -12.18 12.10
CA PRO A 294 -5.77 -11.40 13.33
C PRO A 294 -5.30 -9.97 13.05
N LYS A 295 -5.65 -9.04 13.94
CA LYS A 295 -5.03 -7.71 14.01
C LYS A 295 -3.72 -7.78 14.77
N LEU A 296 -2.70 -7.05 14.30
CA LEU A 296 -1.38 -7.00 14.91
C LEU A 296 -1.18 -5.63 15.56
N LEU A 297 -0.96 -5.59 16.87
CA LEU A 297 -0.63 -4.38 17.61
C LEU A 297 0.78 -4.49 18.19
N LEU A 298 1.69 -3.65 17.73
CA LEU A 298 3.09 -3.66 18.16
C LEU A 298 3.33 -2.47 19.09
N THR A 299 3.33 -2.68 20.41
CA THR A 299 3.45 -1.58 21.39
C THR A 299 4.90 -1.28 21.76
N CYS A 300 5.81 -2.22 21.54
CA CYS A 300 7.23 -2.06 21.79
C CYS A 300 8.05 -2.40 20.55
N ARG A 301 9.27 -1.88 20.46
CA ARG A 301 10.23 -2.21 19.40
C ARG A 301 11.06 -3.43 19.79
N LEU A 302 11.49 -4.19 18.79
CA LEU A 302 12.52 -5.22 18.94
C LEU A 302 13.89 -4.52 19.07
N VAL A 303 14.22 -4.00 20.25
CA VAL A 303 15.56 -3.43 20.51
C VAL A 303 16.29 -4.34 21.49
N HIS A 304 17.52 -4.71 21.15
CA HIS A 304 18.43 -5.36 22.09
C HIS A 304 18.98 -4.31 23.05
N GLY A 305 18.54 -4.32 24.31
CA GLY A 305 19.18 -3.52 25.37
C GLY A 305 18.23 -3.09 26.48
N PRO A 306 18.61 -3.26 27.76
CA PRO A 306 17.78 -2.98 28.93
C PRO A 306 17.82 -1.49 29.32
N GLN A 307 17.58 -0.58 28.38
CA GLN A 307 17.56 0.84 28.68
C GLN A 307 16.21 1.43 28.29
N SER A 308 15.43 1.76 29.32
CA SER A 308 14.11 2.40 29.33
C SER A 308 12.87 1.49 29.30
N CYS A 309 12.65 0.66 30.34
CA CYS A 309 11.32 0.05 30.54
C CYS A 309 10.88 -0.14 32.02
N GLY A 310 11.63 0.36 33.00
CA GLY A 310 11.32 0.09 34.42
C GLY A 310 9.97 0.63 34.91
N MET A 311 9.46 1.73 34.33
CA MET A 311 8.18 2.33 34.76
C MET A 311 6.94 1.72 34.08
N PHE A 312 7.10 0.93 33.01
CA PHE A 312 5.98 0.42 32.20
C PHE A 312 5.42 -0.94 32.65
N SER A 313 6.13 -1.70 33.49
CA SER A 313 5.72 -3.10 33.77
C SER A 313 4.44 -3.21 34.62
N ARG A 314 4.25 -2.32 35.61
CA ARG A 314 3.06 -2.37 36.49
C ARG A 314 1.78 -2.00 35.74
N GLU A 315 1.81 -0.95 34.93
CA GLU A 315 0.66 -0.52 34.13
C GLU A 315 0.30 -1.58 33.08
N VAL A 316 1.30 -2.15 32.41
CA VAL A 316 1.09 -3.23 31.44
C VAL A 316 0.52 -4.47 32.14
N LYS A 317 1.01 -4.85 33.33
CA LYS A 317 0.46 -5.98 34.09
C LYS A 317 -1.01 -5.77 34.44
N ALA A 318 -1.37 -4.60 34.97
CA ALA A 318 -2.77 -4.26 35.27
C ALA A 318 -3.66 -4.34 34.03
N LYS A 319 -3.19 -3.80 32.89
CA LYS A 319 -3.92 -3.91 31.62
C LYS A 319 -4.05 -5.35 31.15
N VAL A 320 -3.01 -6.17 31.28
CA VAL A 320 -3.06 -7.60 30.92
C VAL A 320 -4.08 -8.34 31.79
N ASP A 321 -4.17 -8.02 33.08
CA ASP A 321 -5.19 -8.61 33.96
C ASP A 321 -6.60 -8.17 33.58
N ASP A 322 -6.79 -6.91 33.19
CA ASP A 322 -8.05 -6.45 32.60
C ASP A 322 -8.39 -7.24 31.32
N PHE A 323 -7.41 -7.49 30.45
CA PHE A 323 -7.59 -8.30 29.24
C PHE A 323 -8.04 -9.72 29.56
N LYS A 324 -7.45 -10.38 30.58
CA LYS A 324 -7.88 -11.71 31.03
C LYS A 324 -9.33 -11.71 31.48
N LYS A 325 -9.72 -10.75 32.32
CA LYS A 325 -11.10 -10.63 32.84
C LYS A 325 -12.10 -10.49 31.69
N HIS A 326 -11.89 -9.53 30.80
CA HIS A 326 -12.80 -9.27 29.69
C HIS A 326 -12.81 -10.39 28.66
N PHE A 327 -11.69 -11.11 28.50
CA PHE A 327 -11.64 -12.29 27.65
C PHE A 327 -12.58 -13.39 28.15
N LEU A 328 -12.60 -13.66 29.45
CA LEU A 328 -13.48 -14.68 30.04
C LEU A 328 -14.97 -14.29 29.96
N GLU A 329 -15.27 -12.99 30.03
CA GLU A 329 -16.63 -12.45 29.92
C GLU A 329 -17.09 -12.25 28.46
N ALA A 330 -16.21 -12.42 27.49
CA ALA A 330 -16.52 -12.16 26.08
C ALA A 330 -17.56 -13.15 25.54
N SER A 331 -18.49 -12.62 24.74
CA SER A 331 -19.54 -13.38 24.05
C SER A 331 -19.41 -13.39 22.53
N SER A 332 -18.41 -12.67 21.98
CA SER A 332 -18.11 -12.63 20.55
C SER A 332 -16.65 -12.94 20.28
N PRO A 333 -16.34 -13.72 19.23
CA PRO A 333 -14.98 -14.06 18.88
C PRO A 333 -14.26 -12.89 18.20
N VAL A 334 -12.98 -12.72 18.50
CA VAL A 334 -12.05 -11.81 17.82
C VAL A 334 -10.62 -12.33 17.89
N SER A 335 -9.86 -12.14 16.81
CA SER A 335 -8.47 -12.57 16.74
C SER A 335 -7.50 -11.39 16.70
N TYR A 336 -6.48 -11.43 17.56
CA TYR A 336 -5.40 -10.45 17.55
C TYR A 336 -4.10 -10.99 18.16
N ILE A 337 -3.01 -10.31 17.83
CA ILE A 337 -1.69 -10.50 18.41
C ILE A 337 -1.19 -9.14 18.89
N ILE A 338 -0.86 -9.02 20.17
CA ILE A 338 -0.21 -7.85 20.75
C ILE A 338 1.20 -8.21 21.16
N ARG A 339 2.19 -7.45 20.67
CA ARG A 339 3.57 -7.51 21.16
C ARG A 339 3.75 -6.49 22.27
N LEU A 340 4.16 -6.95 23.45
CA LEU A 340 4.28 -6.13 24.67
C LEU A 340 5.54 -6.45 25.47
N LEU A 341 5.79 -5.66 26.51
CA LEU A 341 6.94 -5.79 27.41
C LEU A 341 6.61 -6.67 28.63
N GLY A 342 7.60 -7.46 29.03
CA GLY A 342 7.61 -8.53 30.04
C GLY A 342 6.41 -8.62 30.98
N CYS A 343 5.65 -9.70 30.82
CA CYS A 343 4.58 -10.13 31.73
C CYS A 343 4.65 -11.65 31.95
N GLU A 344 4.07 -12.12 33.05
CA GLU A 344 4.05 -13.55 33.41
C GLU A 344 3.24 -14.36 32.39
N PRO A 345 3.81 -15.41 31.78
CA PRO A 345 3.11 -16.25 30.80
C PRO A 345 1.84 -16.86 31.38
N PHE A 346 0.83 -17.04 30.54
CA PHE A 346 -0.41 -17.71 30.91
C PHE A 346 -1.13 -18.25 29.69
N GLU A 347 -2.09 -19.13 29.94
CA GLU A 347 -3.03 -19.66 28.95
C GLU A 347 -4.42 -19.69 29.58
N LEU A 348 -5.40 -19.14 28.87
CA LEU A 348 -6.81 -19.12 29.25
C LEU A 348 -7.65 -19.55 28.04
N GLU A 349 -8.72 -20.27 28.30
CA GLU A 349 -9.71 -20.66 27.30
C GLU A 349 -11.07 -20.05 27.66
N ASN A 350 -11.80 -19.58 26.64
CA ASN A 350 -13.18 -19.15 26.77
C ASN A 350 -14.07 -20.15 26.04
N GLY A 351 -14.79 -20.98 26.80
CA GLY A 351 -15.71 -21.99 26.25
C GLY A 351 -16.94 -21.41 25.54
N THR A 352 -17.30 -20.14 25.79
CA THR A 352 -18.40 -19.45 25.11
C THR A 352 -18.00 -19.05 23.70
N THR A 353 -16.80 -18.49 23.52
CA THR A 353 -16.32 -18.04 22.20
C THR A 353 -15.49 -19.08 21.47
N GLN A 354 -15.11 -20.20 22.12
CA GLN A 354 -14.20 -21.22 21.60
C GLN A 354 -12.83 -20.63 21.22
N GLU A 355 -12.36 -19.69 22.04
CA GLU A 355 -11.09 -18.99 21.85
C GLU A 355 -10.10 -19.28 22.96
N ARG A 356 -8.83 -19.02 22.66
CA ARG A 356 -7.72 -19.06 23.59
C ARG A 356 -7.06 -17.70 23.69
N LEU A 357 -6.72 -17.29 24.90
CA LEU A 357 -5.86 -16.14 25.19
C LEU A 357 -4.56 -16.65 25.82
N THR A 358 -3.44 -16.49 25.13
CA THR A 358 -2.11 -16.87 25.62
C THR A 358 -1.19 -15.68 25.71
N LEU A 359 -0.36 -15.66 26.74
CA LEU A 359 0.81 -14.81 26.80
C LEU A 359 2.04 -15.71 26.88
N ARG A 360 2.99 -15.50 25.96
CA ARG A 360 4.26 -16.24 25.95
C ARG A 360 5.44 -15.32 25.69
N PRO A 361 6.64 -15.61 26.23
CA PRO A 361 7.84 -14.85 25.91
C PRO A 361 8.21 -15.03 24.43
N ILE A 362 8.92 -14.04 23.88
CA ILE A 362 9.50 -14.14 22.53
C ILE A 362 10.93 -14.64 22.65
N ASP A 363 11.21 -15.76 22.00
CA ASP A 363 12.56 -16.32 21.96
C ASP A 363 13.57 -15.30 21.39
N ASN A 364 14.75 -15.23 21.99
CA ASN A 364 15.85 -14.32 21.62
C ASN A 364 15.59 -12.83 21.86
N TYR A 365 14.47 -12.46 22.49
CA TYR A 365 14.19 -11.08 22.90
C TYR A 365 13.89 -11.00 24.39
N GLU A 366 14.92 -10.69 25.18
CA GLU A 366 14.77 -10.48 26.62
C GLU A 366 13.70 -9.43 26.89
N SER A 367 12.76 -9.75 27.79
CA SER A 367 11.68 -8.87 28.22
C SER A 367 10.58 -8.58 27.19
N LEU A 368 10.45 -9.35 26.11
CA LEU A 368 9.29 -9.23 25.19
C LEU A 368 8.35 -10.44 25.28
N CYS A 369 7.05 -10.17 25.18
CA CYS A 369 6.00 -11.17 25.16
C CYS A 369 5.03 -10.94 23.99
N LEU A 370 4.38 -12.02 23.56
CA LEU A 370 3.24 -12.00 22.63
C LEU A 370 1.98 -12.38 23.40
N LEU A 371 1.00 -11.49 23.41
CA LEU A 371 -0.37 -11.77 23.85
C LEU A 371 -1.20 -12.10 22.62
N ARG A 372 -1.67 -13.33 22.52
CA ARG A 372 -2.44 -13.86 21.38
C ARG A 372 -3.85 -14.19 21.84
N ARG A 373 -4.86 -13.71 21.13
CA ARG A 373 -6.25 -14.15 21.23
C ARG A 373 -6.72 -14.69 19.90
N GLY A 374 -7.41 -15.83 19.89
CA GLY A 374 -8.18 -16.28 18.73
C GLY A 374 -8.66 -17.73 18.85
N PRO A 375 -9.15 -18.35 17.76
CA PRO A 375 -9.81 -19.66 17.81
C PRO A 375 -8.92 -20.77 18.33
N ILE A 376 -9.49 -21.68 19.13
CA ILE A 376 -8.82 -22.90 19.60
C ILE A 376 -8.52 -23.86 18.43
N GLU A 377 -9.41 -23.89 17.43
CA GLU A 377 -9.33 -24.83 16.30
C GLU A 377 -8.26 -24.49 15.25
N TRP A 378 -7.69 -23.28 15.27
CA TRP A 378 -6.65 -22.93 14.31
C TRP A 378 -5.39 -23.75 14.57
N ASP A 379 -4.86 -24.37 13.50
CA ASP A 379 -3.60 -25.10 13.59
C ASP A 379 -2.44 -24.19 14.00
N ASP A 380 -1.45 -24.78 14.66
CA ASP A 380 -0.27 -24.07 15.16
C ASP A 380 0.57 -23.45 14.03
N GLN A 381 0.50 -24.01 12.82
CA GLN A 381 1.24 -23.52 11.65
C GLN A 381 0.70 -22.16 11.18
N ARG A 382 -0.62 -22.00 11.10
CA ARG A 382 -1.30 -20.77 10.73
C ARG A 382 -1.02 -19.67 11.74
N TRP A 383 -0.97 -20.01 13.02
CA TRP A 383 -0.58 -19.05 14.05
C TRP A 383 0.89 -18.67 13.98
N ALA A 384 1.78 -19.63 13.71
CA ALA A 384 3.19 -19.35 13.54
C ALA A 384 3.45 -18.32 12.43
N GLU A 385 2.70 -18.38 11.32
CA GLU A 385 2.79 -17.37 10.25
C GLU A 385 2.45 -15.95 10.72
N PHE A 386 1.38 -15.81 11.52
CA PHE A 386 0.96 -14.50 12.05
C PHE A 386 1.89 -13.98 13.15
N GLU A 387 2.41 -14.87 13.99
CA GLU A 387 3.39 -14.52 15.01
C GLU A 387 4.73 -14.12 14.39
N LEU A 388 5.16 -14.80 13.31
CA LEU A 388 6.34 -14.41 12.53
C LEU A 388 6.22 -12.99 11.99
N GLU A 389 5.04 -12.57 11.51
CA GLU A 389 4.78 -11.20 11.07
C GLU A 389 4.95 -10.17 12.22
N ALA A 390 4.64 -10.57 13.45
CA ALA A 390 4.81 -9.74 14.65
C ALA A 390 6.25 -9.69 15.17
N ILE A 391 7.13 -10.63 14.81
CA ILE A 391 8.50 -10.74 15.36
C ILE A 391 9.62 -10.62 14.34
N ASP A 392 9.38 -10.76 13.03
CA ASP A 392 10.46 -10.70 12.04
C ASP A 392 11.01 -9.27 11.91
N PRO A 393 12.30 -9.03 12.24
CA PRO A 393 12.93 -7.72 12.08
C PRO A 393 12.97 -7.25 10.63
N LYS A 394 13.00 -8.15 9.64
CA LYS A 394 12.98 -7.80 8.21
C LYS A 394 11.63 -7.20 7.82
N LEU A 395 10.53 -7.80 8.28
CA LEU A 395 9.19 -7.27 8.11
C LEU A 395 8.97 -5.97 8.91
N GLN A 396 9.89 -5.63 9.82
CA GLN A 396 9.81 -4.44 10.65
C GLN A 396 10.73 -3.28 10.25
N LYS A 397 11.81 -3.50 9.52
CA LYS A 397 12.71 -2.39 9.15
C LYS A 397 12.15 -1.61 7.98
N PRO A 398 11.95 -0.28 8.08
CA PRO A 398 11.41 0.54 6.98
C PRO A 398 12.16 0.34 5.65
N VAL A 399 13.49 0.15 5.70
CA VAL A 399 14.37 -0.08 4.53
C VAL A 399 14.04 -1.36 3.78
N ASN A 400 13.56 -2.37 4.51
CA ASN A 400 13.26 -3.69 3.99
C ASN A 400 11.76 -3.84 3.66
N ARG A 401 10.96 -2.79 3.91
CA ARG A 401 9.53 -2.78 3.62
C ARG A 401 9.31 -2.19 2.21
N GLU A 402 8.30 -2.71 1.53
CA GLU A 402 7.80 -2.17 0.27
C GLU A 402 6.44 -1.49 0.52
N ASN A 403 6.07 -0.64 -0.41
CA ASN A 403 4.86 0.16 -0.50
C ASN A 403 4.65 1.10 0.69
N VAL A 404 5.73 1.77 1.13
CA VAL A 404 5.66 2.76 2.22
C VAL A 404 5.42 4.17 1.66
N ILE A 405 4.35 4.81 2.11
CA ILE A 405 4.08 6.23 1.85
C ILE A 405 4.22 7.00 3.16
N GLU A 406 5.06 8.03 3.18
CA GLU A 406 5.26 8.90 4.34
C GLU A 406 4.93 10.35 3.99
N PHE A 407 4.05 10.95 4.80
CA PHE A 407 3.87 12.39 4.88
C PHE A 407 4.57 12.94 6.11
N PHE A 408 5.31 14.03 5.96
CA PHE A 408 6.02 14.66 7.06
C PHE A 408 6.01 16.19 6.95
N THR A 409 5.88 16.90 8.07
CA THR A 409 6.17 18.33 8.12
C THR A 409 7.53 18.49 8.80
N GLU A 410 8.57 18.77 8.02
CA GLU A 410 9.88 19.05 8.62
C GLU A 410 9.81 20.42 9.33
N ASN A 411 10.17 20.44 10.61
CA ASN A 411 10.55 21.67 11.30
C ASN A 411 11.59 22.39 10.43
N LYS A 412 11.21 23.58 9.92
CA LYS A 412 11.85 24.36 8.84
C LYS A 412 11.29 23.98 7.46
N TYR A 413 10.11 24.46 7.11
CA TYR A 413 9.86 25.53 6.14
C TYR A 413 8.33 25.76 6.13
N PRO A 414 7.84 27.01 6.15
CA PRO A 414 6.40 27.27 6.17
C PRO A 414 5.77 26.70 4.90
N ILE A 415 4.82 25.78 5.08
CA ILE A 415 3.93 25.33 4.00
C ILE A 415 2.86 26.41 3.83
N LEU A 416 2.85 26.99 2.63
CA LEU A 416 1.86 27.89 2.01
C LEU A 416 1.87 29.38 2.40
N LYS A 417 2.25 30.20 1.41
CA LYS A 417 1.33 31.17 0.80
C LYS A 417 0.88 30.64 -0.55
#